data_AF-A0A892ZD17-F1
#
_entry.id   AF-A0A892ZD17-F1
#
_cell.length_a   1.000
_cell.length_b   1.000
_cell.length_c   1.000
_cell.angle_alpha   90.00
_cell.angle_beta   90.00
_cell.angle_gamma   90.00
#
_symmetry.space_group_name_H-M   'P 1'
#
loop_
_entity.id
_entity.type
_entity.pdbx_description
1 polymer ?
#
loop_
_entity_poly.entity_id
_entity_poly.type
_entity_poly.pdbx_seq_one_letter_code
_entity_poly.pdbx_strand_id
1 'polypeptide(L)'
;MVDSLKQTGKLPPNFITKAEAEALGWKSGNHVPNGKTIGGEPYSNREKLLPSAPNRTWYEADINYQETRTRGNERLFYSNDGLLYFTREHSKTVVPIGKWK
;
A
#
# COMPACT_ATOMS: atom_id res chain seq x y z
N MET A 1 2.05 -8.71 6.01
CA MET A 1 1.52 -7.32 5.90
C MET A 1 0.28 -7.12 6.76
N VAL A 2 -0.83 -7.81 6.48
CA VAL A 2 -2.08 -7.70 7.26
C VAL A 2 -1.87 -8.00 8.75
N ASP A 3 -1.09 -9.03 9.09
CA ASP A 3 -0.81 -9.34 10.50
C ASP A 3 -0.03 -8.24 11.22
N SER A 4 0.93 -7.60 10.54
CA SER A 4 1.67 -6.45 11.08
C SER A 4 0.72 -5.28 11.37
N LEU A 5 -0.22 -4.99 10.46
CA LEU A 5 -1.24 -3.96 10.68
C LEU A 5 -2.14 -4.33 11.85
N LYS A 6 -2.59 -5.58 11.96
CA LYS A 6 -3.41 -6.05 13.09
C LYS A 6 -2.71 -5.96 14.44
N GLN A 7 -1.41 -6.23 14.48
CA GLN A 7 -0.64 -6.24 15.72
C GLN A 7 -0.16 -4.85 16.15
N THR A 8 0.21 -4.00 15.19
CA THR A 8 0.97 -2.76 15.47
C THR A 8 0.37 -1.50 14.84
N GLY A 9 -0.62 -1.64 13.96
CA GLY A 9 -1.12 -0.54 13.12
C GLY A 9 -0.12 -0.02 12.09
N LYS A 10 0.98 -0.73 11.85
CA LYS A 10 2.07 -0.33 10.95
C LYS A 10 2.37 -1.41 9.92
N LEU A 11 2.84 -0.97 8.75
CA LEU A 11 3.39 -1.87 7.75
C LEU A 11 4.65 -2.57 8.28
N PRO A 12 4.98 -3.76 7.74
CA PRO A 12 6.22 -4.44 8.08
C PRO A 12 7.47 -3.56 7.83
N PRO A 13 8.59 -3.77 8.55
CA PRO A 13 9.79 -2.91 8.44
C PRO A 13 10.49 -2.87 7.07
N ASN A 14 10.16 -3.77 6.16
CA ASN A 14 10.70 -3.75 4.79
C ASN A 14 9.96 -2.79 3.85
N PHE A 15 8.88 -2.15 4.32
CA PHE A 15 8.17 -1.12 3.58
C PHE A 15 8.83 0.24 3.72
N ILE A 16 8.95 0.94 2.60
CA ILE A 16 9.47 2.31 2.51
C ILE A 16 8.54 3.14 1.61
N THR A 17 8.50 4.45 1.83
CA THR A 17 7.80 5.40 0.96
C THR A 17 8.48 5.51 -0.41
N LYS A 18 7.81 6.10 -1.42
CA LYS A 18 8.46 6.38 -2.71
C LYS A 18 9.64 7.32 -2.54
N ALA A 19 9.53 8.34 -1.67
CA ALA A 19 10.61 9.28 -1.38
C ALA A 19 11.86 8.58 -0.80
N GLU A 20 11.67 7.65 0.14
CA GLU A 20 12.77 6.85 0.67
C GLU A 20 13.37 5.92 -0.39
N ALA A 21 12.53 5.33 -1.25
CA ALA A 21 13.01 4.52 -2.37
C ALA A 21 13.83 5.37 -3.36
N GLU A 22 13.36 6.56 -3.72
CA GLU A 22 14.05 7.51 -4.60
C GLU A 22 15.42 7.92 -4.02
N ALA A 23 15.50 8.14 -2.71
CA ALA A 23 16.76 8.41 -2.01
C ALA A 23 17.75 7.23 -2.08
N LEU A 24 17.26 6.00 -2.23
CA LEU A 24 18.07 4.80 -2.46
C LEU A 24 18.37 4.57 -3.96
N GLY A 25 18.01 5.50 -4.85
CA GLY A 25 18.25 5.43 -6.28
C GLY A 25 17.15 4.72 -7.08
N TRP A 26 16.00 4.41 -6.47
CA TRP A 26 14.85 3.92 -7.21
C TRP A 26 14.34 4.98 -8.20
N LYS A 27 13.92 4.51 -9.38
CA LYS A 27 13.19 5.30 -10.37
C LYS A 27 11.97 4.51 -10.80
N SER A 28 10.87 5.20 -11.08
CA SER A 28 9.67 4.57 -11.61
C SER A 28 10.00 3.72 -12.85
N GLY A 29 9.49 2.48 -12.88
CA GLY A 29 9.80 1.50 -13.92
C GLY A 29 10.93 0.52 -13.57
N ASN A 30 11.71 0.77 -12.51
CA ASN A 30 12.78 -0.13 -12.06
C ASN A 30 12.46 -0.85 -10.73
N HIS A 31 13.25 -1.87 -10.42
CA HIS A 31 13.18 -2.60 -9.15
C HIS A 31 13.52 -1.70 -7.96
N VAL A 32 12.84 -1.90 -6.83
CA VAL A 32 13.12 -1.19 -5.58
C VAL A 32 14.36 -1.83 -4.92
N PRO A 33 15.43 -1.09 -4.62
CA PRO A 33 16.66 -1.66 -4.08
C PRO A 33 16.47 -2.41 -2.74
N ASN A 34 17.43 -3.29 -2.42
CA ASN A 34 17.62 -3.89 -1.09
C ASN A 34 16.43 -4.71 -0.55
N GLY A 35 15.66 -5.34 -1.44
CA GLY A 35 14.51 -6.17 -1.04
C GLY A 35 13.40 -5.37 -0.34
N LYS A 36 13.35 -4.06 -0.55
CA LYS A 36 12.34 -3.17 0.02
C LYS A 36 11.07 -3.18 -0.82
N THR A 37 9.96 -2.75 -0.22
CA THR A 37 8.66 -2.66 -0.89
C THR A 37 8.08 -1.27 -0.69
N ILE A 38 7.45 -0.71 -1.73
CA ILE A 38 6.84 0.62 -1.62
C ILE A 38 5.53 0.54 -0.86
N GLY A 39 5.32 1.42 0.11
CA GLY A 39 4.05 1.58 0.80
C GLY A 39 4.12 2.51 1.99
N GLY A 40 2.95 2.88 2.49
CA GLY A 40 2.81 3.78 3.65
C GLY A 40 2.38 5.20 3.29
N GLU A 41 2.19 5.47 2.00
CA GLU A 41 1.86 6.80 1.51
C GLU A 41 0.36 7.07 1.61
N PRO A 42 -0.06 8.32 1.89
CA PRO A 42 -1.45 8.69 1.84
C PRO A 42 -2.05 8.47 0.44
N TYR A 43 -3.16 7.74 0.37
CA TYR A 43 -3.94 7.56 -0.83
C TYR A 43 -5.09 8.57 -0.86
N SER A 44 -5.09 9.43 -1.88
CA SER A 44 -6.04 10.55 -1.97
C SER A 44 -7.50 10.16 -2.19
N ASN A 45 -7.78 8.95 -2.68
CA ASN A 45 -9.12 8.46 -3.01
C ASN A 45 -9.96 9.45 -3.86
N ARG A 46 -9.33 10.18 -4.80
CA ARG A 46 -10.01 11.17 -5.65
C ARG A 46 -11.13 10.57 -6.49
N GLU A 47 -10.94 9.33 -6.94
CA GLU A 47 -11.91 8.57 -7.73
C GLU A 47 -13.03 7.95 -6.88
N LYS A 48 -12.99 8.12 -5.55
CA LYS A 48 -14.00 7.64 -4.60
C LYS A 48 -14.27 6.13 -4.67
N LEU A 49 -13.22 5.35 -4.93
CA LEU A 49 -13.29 3.89 -4.97
C LEU A 49 -13.47 3.28 -3.58
N LEU A 50 -12.94 3.96 -2.56
CA LEU A 50 -13.00 3.54 -1.17
C LEU A 50 -14.02 4.37 -0.39
N PRO A 51 -14.67 3.81 0.65
CA PRO A 51 -15.66 4.54 1.42
C PRO A 51 -15.02 5.70 2.20
N SER A 52 -15.61 6.88 2.09
CA SER A 52 -15.21 8.07 2.86
C SER A 52 -15.95 8.13 4.20
N ALA A 53 -15.29 8.68 5.22
CA ALA A 53 -15.87 9.00 6.51
C ALA A 53 -15.14 10.19 7.14
N PRO A 54 -15.75 10.95 8.08
CA PRO A 54 -15.06 12.00 8.81
C PRO A 54 -13.77 11.47 9.45
N ASN A 55 -12.68 12.21 9.29
CA ASN A 55 -11.34 11.86 9.79
C ASN A 55 -10.74 10.55 9.24
N ARG A 56 -11.34 9.94 8.20
CA ARG A 56 -10.76 8.77 7.54
C ARG A 56 -9.69 9.19 6.55
N THR A 57 -8.51 8.63 6.72
CA THR A 57 -7.38 8.72 5.78
C THR A 57 -7.08 7.33 5.26
N TRP A 58 -6.89 7.23 3.95
CA TRP A 58 -6.45 6.01 3.29
C TRP A 58 -4.95 6.05 3.04
N TYR A 59 -4.32 4.89 3.07
CA TYR A 59 -2.93 4.68 2.72
C TYR A 59 -2.83 3.52 1.71
N GLU A 60 -1.80 3.55 0.88
CA GLU A 60 -1.52 2.48 -0.08
C GLU A 60 -0.21 1.74 0.23
N ALA A 61 -0.17 0.44 -0.08
CA ALA A 61 1.03 -0.36 -0.06
C ALA A 61 1.06 -1.36 -1.22
N ASP A 62 2.22 -1.52 -1.85
CA ASP A 62 2.42 -2.53 -2.88
C ASP A 62 2.31 -3.92 -2.28
N ILE A 63 1.60 -4.81 -2.96
CA ILE A 63 1.61 -6.24 -2.68
C ILE A 63 2.54 -6.87 -3.70
N ASN A 64 3.82 -6.98 -3.37
CA ASN A 64 4.78 -7.70 -4.20
C ASN A 64 5.26 -8.93 -3.43
N TYR A 65 4.75 -10.09 -3.85
CA TYR A 65 5.28 -11.38 -3.47
C TYR A 65 6.62 -11.57 -4.21
N GLN A 66 7.73 -11.15 -3.58
CA GLN A 66 9.16 -11.36 -3.82
C GLN A 66 9.78 -11.65 -5.23
N GLU A 67 9.05 -11.72 -6.35
CA GLU A 67 9.57 -12.28 -7.61
C GLU A 67 9.47 -11.36 -8.84
N THR A 68 8.92 -10.15 -8.74
CA THR A 68 8.76 -9.27 -9.91
C THR A 68 9.90 -8.25 -10.03
N ARG A 69 10.50 -8.16 -11.23
CA ARG A 69 11.55 -7.18 -11.57
C ARG A 69 11.06 -5.72 -11.55
N THR A 70 9.74 -5.52 -11.59
CA THR A 70 9.06 -4.22 -11.55
C THR A 70 7.92 -4.24 -10.54
N ARG A 71 7.40 -3.07 -10.15
CA ARG A 71 6.20 -2.97 -9.31
C ARG A 71 5.02 -3.61 -10.01
N GLY A 72 4.31 -4.52 -9.34
CA GLY A 72 3.04 -5.05 -9.84
C GLY A 72 1.93 -4.00 -9.83
N ASN A 73 0.75 -4.38 -10.34
CA ASN A 73 -0.46 -3.54 -10.31
C ASN A 73 -1.28 -3.69 -9.02
N GLU A 74 -0.86 -4.63 -8.16
CA GLU A 74 -1.60 -5.00 -6.96
C GLU A 74 -1.28 -4.05 -5.79
N ARG A 75 -2.33 -3.56 -5.13
CA ARG A 75 -2.19 -2.67 -3.96
C ARG A 75 -3.11 -3.11 -2.83
N LEU A 76 -2.60 -3.01 -1.60
CA LEU A 76 -3.42 -2.96 -0.41
C LEU A 76 -3.76 -1.48 -0.13
N PHE A 77 -5.03 -1.20 0.12
CA PHE A 77 -5.46 0.03 0.77
C PHE A 77 -5.85 -0.26 2.21
N TYR A 78 -5.32 0.52 3.14
CA TYR A 78 -5.68 0.44 4.54
C TYR A 78 -6.03 1.81 5.09
N SER A 79 -7.10 1.92 5.87
CA SER A 79 -7.52 3.19 6.46
C SER A 79 -7.00 3.32 7.89
N ASN A 80 -6.81 4.56 8.37
CA ASN A 80 -6.45 4.84 9.77
C ASN A 80 -7.47 4.31 10.80
N ASP A 81 -8.72 4.10 10.40
CA ASP A 81 -9.80 3.59 11.23
C ASP A 81 -10.06 2.08 11.06
N GLY A 82 -9.19 1.33 10.36
CA GLY A 82 -9.17 -0.12 10.44
C GLY A 82 -9.62 -0.90 9.21
N LEU A 83 -10.03 -0.25 8.12
CA LEU A 83 -10.54 -0.96 6.94
C LEU A 83 -9.39 -1.46 6.05
N LEU A 84 -9.62 -2.59 5.37
CA LEU A 84 -8.72 -3.17 4.38
C LEU A 84 -9.44 -3.41 3.05
N TYR A 85 -8.82 -2.93 1.98
CA TYR A 85 -9.25 -3.14 0.60
C TYR A 85 -8.07 -3.57 -0.26
N PHE A 86 -8.37 -4.29 -1.33
CA PHE A 86 -7.38 -4.81 -2.27
C PHE A 86 -7.76 -4.46 -3.71
N THR A 87 -6.77 -4.24 -4.57
CA THR A 87 -6.95 -4.12 -6.02
C THR A 87 -5.93 -4.96 -6.76
N ARG A 88 -6.34 -5.55 -7.90
CA ARG A 88 -5.44 -6.22 -8.86
C ARG A 88 -5.06 -5.35 -10.05
N GLU A 89 -5.88 -4.34 -10.33
CA GLU A 89 -5.79 -3.52 -11.53
C GLU A 89 -5.63 -2.07 -11.13
N HIS A 90 -4.49 -1.74 -10.52
CA HIS A 90 -4.02 -0.39 -10.23
C HIS A 90 -5.14 0.66 -10.15
N SER A 91 -5.84 0.69 -9.02
CA SER A 91 -6.85 1.70 -8.71
C SER A 91 -8.06 1.74 -9.66
N LYS A 92 -8.45 0.66 -10.35
CA LYS A 92 -9.72 0.64 -11.13
C LYS A 92 -10.87 0.03 -10.36
N THR A 93 -10.62 -1.08 -9.70
CA THR A 93 -11.59 -1.82 -8.90
C THR A 93 -10.96 -2.20 -7.58
N VAL A 94 -11.72 -2.05 -6.49
CA VAL A 94 -11.27 -2.41 -5.15
C VAL A 94 -12.27 -3.37 -4.53
N VAL A 95 -11.76 -4.37 -3.83
CA VAL A 95 -12.58 -5.34 -3.09
C VAL A 95 -12.31 -5.21 -1.59
N PRO A 96 -13.34 -5.19 -0.73
CA PRO A 96 -13.14 -5.24 0.71
C PRO A 96 -12.58 -6.61 1.09
N ILE A 97 -11.52 -6.61 1.91
CA ILE A 97 -10.89 -7.87 2.37
C ILE A 97 -10.92 -8.02 3.90
N GLY A 98 -11.52 -7.05 4.60
CA GLY A 98 -11.78 -7.12 6.04
C GLY A 98 -11.32 -5.89 6.79
N LYS A 99 -10.93 -6.10 8.05
CA LYS A 99 -10.45 -5.06 8.96
C LYS A 99 -9.17 -5.46 9.66
N TRP A 100 -8.34 -4.47 9.98
CA TRP A 100 -7.14 -4.62 10.80
C TRP A 100 -7.27 -4.04 12.21
N LYS A 101 -8.30 -3.21 12.45
CA LYS A 101 -8.68 -2.67 13.76
C LYS A 101 -10.14 -3.01 14.06
#